data_AF-X0UNH5-F1
#
_entry.id   AF-X0UNH5-F1
#
_cell.length_a   1.000
_cell.length_b   1.000
_cell.length_c   1.000
_cell.angle_alpha   90.00
_cell.angle_beta   90.00
_cell.angle_gamma   90.00
#
_symmetry.space_group_name_H-M   'P 1'
#
loop_
_entity.id
_entity.type
_entity.pdbx_description
1 polymer ?
#
loop_
_entity_poly.entity_id
_entity_poly.type
_entity_poly.pdbx_seq_one_letter_code
_entity_poly.pdbx_strand_id
1 'polypeptide(L)'
;AIAHGQNTVRSGPTMIRADVDGRKLRITFDNVGGGLVTRGGAAKGFAIAGAEGPFVWADATIDGDAVVLSAESIAEPKRARYNWANNPIGNLFNQAGLPAAPFRTDRE
;
A
#
# COMPACT_ATOMS: atom_id res chain seq x y z
N ALA A 1 23.32 25.79 -19.05
CA ALA A 1 21.88 25.59 -19.26
C ALA A 1 21.43 24.48 -18.33
N ILE A 2 20.56 24.80 -17.36
CA ILE A 2 20.08 23.82 -16.38
C ILE A 2 18.96 23.03 -17.05
N ALA A 3 19.29 21.86 -17.59
CA ALA A 3 18.31 20.96 -18.19
C ALA A 3 17.66 20.13 -17.08
N HIS A 4 16.44 20.51 -16.74
CA HIS A 4 15.42 19.82 -15.94
C HIS A 4 15.75 18.38 -15.53
N GLY A 5 15.99 18.19 -14.22
CA GLY A 5 15.93 16.89 -13.56
C GLY A 5 14.52 16.32 -13.62
N GLN A 6 14.16 15.75 -14.76
CA GLN A 6 12.99 14.90 -14.91
C GLN A 6 13.31 13.61 -14.14
N ASN A 7 12.97 13.60 -12.86
CA ASN A 7 12.93 12.36 -12.08
C ASN A 7 11.89 11.45 -12.73
N THR A 8 12.33 10.69 -13.73
CA THR A 8 11.46 9.95 -14.63
C THR A 8 10.99 8.75 -13.82
N VAL A 9 9.78 8.84 -13.28
CA VAL A 9 9.18 7.75 -12.51
C VAL A 9 8.92 6.61 -13.50
N ARG A 10 9.80 5.61 -13.51
CA ARG A 10 9.75 4.46 -14.44
C ARG A 10 8.92 3.29 -13.90
N SER A 11 8.45 3.38 -12.66
CA SER A 11 7.74 2.30 -11.97
C SER A 11 6.62 2.84 -11.10
N GLY A 12 5.61 2.00 -10.84
CA GLY A 12 4.55 2.33 -9.90
C GLY A 12 5.00 2.17 -8.43
N PRO A 13 4.15 2.56 -7.48
CA PRO A 13 4.45 2.44 -6.05
C PRO A 13 4.92 1.04 -5.69
N THR A 14 6.04 0.96 -4.98
CA THR A 14 6.63 -0.31 -4.53
C THR A 14 6.81 -0.26 -3.03
N MET A 15 6.27 -1.25 -2.33
CA MET A 15 6.38 -1.34 -0.86
C MET A 15 7.85 -1.51 -0.46
N ILE A 16 8.31 -0.67 0.48
CA ILE A 16 9.67 -0.72 1.03
C ILE A 16 9.70 -0.98 2.54
N ARG A 17 8.61 -0.69 3.26
CA ARG A 17 8.54 -0.85 4.72
C ARG A 17 7.12 -1.12 5.19
N ALA A 18 6.98 -1.93 6.23
CA ALA A 18 5.75 -2.11 6.98
C ALA A 18 6.03 -1.91 8.47
N ASP A 19 5.27 -1.04 9.12
CA ASP A 19 5.41 -0.70 10.53
C ASP A 19 4.11 -0.87 11.27
N VAL A 20 4.18 -1.50 12.43
CA VAL A 20 3.04 -1.61 13.33
C VAL A 20 3.00 -0.37 14.22
N ASP A 21 1.87 0.34 14.18
CA ASP A 21 1.58 1.50 15.04
C ASP A 21 0.28 1.24 15.80
N GLY A 22 0.39 0.64 16.99
CA GLY A 22 -0.74 0.20 17.79
C GLY A 22 -1.65 -0.76 17.02
N ARG A 23 -2.90 -0.33 16.75
CA ARG A 23 -3.91 -1.11 15.99
C ARG A 23 -3.85 -0.91 14.48
N LYS A 24 -2.82 -0.22 13.98
CA LYS A 24 -2.66 0.13 12.57
C LYS A 24 -1.37 -0.45 12.02
N LEU A 25 -1.36 -0.66 10.71
CA LEU A 25 -0.17 -1.06 9.98
C LEU A 25 0.11 -0.02 8.89
N ARG A 26 1.25 0.66 8.99
CA ARG A 26 1.70 1.66 8.02
C ARG A 26 2.58 0.98 6.97
N ILE A 27 2.15 1.02 5.71
CA ILE A 27 2.91 0.51 4.57
C ILE A 27 3.51 1.70 3.82
N THR A 28 4.83 1.81 3.79
CA THR A 28 5.55 2.90 3.10
C THR A 28 5.97 2.45 1.70
N PHE A 29 5.81 3.33 0.72
CA PHE A 29 6.11 3.07 -0.68
C PHE A 29 7.21 3.98 -1.21
N ASP A 30 8.05 3.42 -2.08
CA ASP A 30 8.90 4.17 -3.00
C ASP A 30 8.21 4.30 -4.37
N ASN A 31 8.83 5.01 -5.33
CA ASN A 31 8.31 5.26 -6.68
C ASN A 31 6.94 5.94 -6.69
N VAL A 32 6.65 6.74 -5.65
CA VAL A 32 5.38 7.47 -5.50
C VAL A 32 5.26 8.66 -6.43
N GLY A 33 6.35 9.10 -7.06
CA GLY A 33 6.32 10.02 -8.19
C GLY A 33 5.55 11.32 -7.95
N GLY A 34 5.66 11.90 -6.75
CA GLY A 34 4.91 13.09 -6.32
C GLY A 34 3.78 12.80 -5.32
N GLY A 35 3.36 11.53 -5.20
CA GLY A 35 2.45 11.08 -4.15
C GLY A 35 1.62 9.85 -4.55
N LEU A 36 1.01 9.24 -3.55
CA LEU A 36 0.06 8.15 -3.75
C LEU A 36 -1.32 8.69 -4.09
N VAL A 37 -2.00 8.04 -5.01
CA VAL A 37 -3.39 8.35 -5.40
C VAL A 37 -4.20 7.08 -5.57
N THR A 38 -5.51 7.18 -5.40
CA THR A 38 -6.46 6.11 -5.73
C THR A 38 -7.27 6.46 -6.97
N ARG A 39 -7.65 5.44 -7.74
CA ARG A 39 -8.61 5.59 -8.83
C ARG A 39 -9.96 4.97 -8.44
N GLY A 40 -11.05 5.73 -8.61
CA GLY A 40 -12.40 5.20 -8.35
C GLY A 40 -12.79 5.09 -6.87
N GLY A 41 -12.28 6.00 -6.02
CA GLY A 41 -12.72 6.15 -4.62
C GLY A 41 -11.67 5.75 -3.58
N ALA A 42 -12.12 5.22 -2.45
CA ALA A 42 -11.26 4.78 -1.36
C ALA A 42 -10.23 3.72 -1.79
N ALA A 43 -9.11 3.63 -1.07
CA ALA A 43 -8.08 2.64 -1.35
C ALA A 43 -8.60 1.22 -1.10
N LYS A 44 -8.37 0.32 -2.05
CA LYS A 44 -8.89 -1.05 -2.05
C LYS A 44 -7.77 -2.04 -2.34
N GLY A 45 -8.05 -3.33 -2.12
CA GLY A 45 -7.14 -4.42 -2.43
C GLY A 45 -6.13 -4.72 -1.33
N PHE A 46 -6.28 -4.11 -0.14
CA PHE A 46 -5.46 -4.35 1.04
C PHE A 46 -6.13 -5.33 1.99
N ALA A 47 -5.39 -6.32 2.45
CA ALA A 47 -5.81 -7.24 3.50
C ALA A 47 -4.74 -7.30 4.58
N ILE A 48 -5.16 -7.36 5.85
CA ILE A 48 -4.29 -7.49 7.01
C ILE A 48 -4.65 -8.71 7.85
N ALA A 49 -3.69 -9.20 8.61
CA ALA A 49 -3.88 -10.25 9.61
C ALA A 49 -3.04 -9.94 10.85
N GLY A 50 -3.42 -10.54 11.98
CA GLY A 50 -2.56 -10.61 13.16
C GLY A 50 -1.32 -11.49 12.93
N ALA A 51 -0.59 -11.79 13.99
CA ALA A 51 0.54 -12.72 13.95
C ALA A 51 0.10 -14.08 13.39
N GLU A 52 -1.06 -14.56 13.85
CA GLU A 52 -1.72 -15.78 13.40
C GLU A 52 -3.10 -15.49 12.82
N GLY A 53 -3.71 -16.51 12.19
CA GLY A 53 -5.09 -16.44 11.69
C GLY A 53 -5.26 -15.90 10.27
N PRO A 54 -6.52 -15.75 9.82
CA PRO A 54 -6.84 -15.39 8.44
C PRO A 54 -6.60 -13.91 8.15
N PHE A 55 -6.42 -13.61 6.86
CA PHE A 55 -6.46 -12.23 6.37
C PHE A 55 -7.90 -11.74 6.28
N VAL A 56 -8.11 -10.49 6.69
CA VAL A 56 -9.37 -9.75 6.53
C VAL A 56 -9.11 -8.52 5.67
N TRP A 57 -10.14 -8.05 4.97
CA TRP A 57 -10.05 -6.78 4.24
C TRP A 57 -9.83 -5.62 5.21
N ALA A 58 -8.92 -4.73 4.85
CA ALA A 58 -8.55 -3.58 5.67
C ALA A 58 -9.15 -2.29 5.09
N ASP A 59 -9.55 -1.40 6.00
CA ASP A 59 -9.68 0.01 5.68
C ASP A 59 -8.30 0.58 5.39
N ALA A 60 -8.18 1.33 4.30
CA ALA A 60 -6.91 1.85 3.80
C ALA A 60 -7.00 3.36 3.57
N THR A 61 -6.11 4.11 4.20
CA THR A 61 -6.00 5.57 4.07
C THR A 61 -4.62 5.95 3.59
N ILE A 62 -4.52 6.81 2.57
CA ILE A 62 -3.23 7.37 2.13
C ILE A 62 -2.80 8.45 3.13
N ASP A 63 -1.56 8.35 3.58
CA ASP A 63 -0.89 9.34 4.43
C ASP A 63 0.52 9.60 3.87
N GLY A 64 0.64 10.65 3.04
CA GLY A 64 1.87 10.98 2.34
C GLY A 64 2.30 9.90 1.33
N ASP A 65 3.46 9.30 1.57
CA ASP A 65 4.04 8.21 0.79
C ASP A 65 3.64 6.81 1.32
N ALA A 66 2.77 6.77 2.31
CA ALA A 66 2.33 5.54 2.95
C ALA A 66 0.82 5.30 2.81
N VAL A 67 0.43 4.05 3.02
CA VAL A 67 -0.96 3.66 3.26
C VAL A 67 -1.05 3.11 4.67
N VAL A 68 -1.97 3.66 5.46
CA VAL A 68 -2.28 3.23 6.82
C VAL A 68 -3.47 2.28 6.74
N LEU A 69 -3.27 1.06 7.25
CA LEU A 69 -4.23 -0.03 7.24
C LEU A 69 -4.78 -0.30 8.64
N SER A 70 -6.08 -0.54 8.73
CA SER A 70 -6.75 -0.98 9.96
C SER A 70 -7.93 -1.89 9.66
N ALA A 71 -8.31 -2.71 10.63
CA ALA A 71 -9.54 -3.49 10.60
C ALA A 71 -10.05 -3.64 12.04
N GLU A 72 -11.36 -3.46 12.27
CA GLU A 72 -11.95 -3.52 13.61
C GLU A 72 -11.67 -4.85 14.31
N SER A 73 -11.71 -5.95 13.56
CA SER A 73 -11.47 -7.32 14.03
C SER A 73 -10.00 -7.65 14.31
N ILE A 74 -9.06 -6.77 13.94
CA ILE A 74 -7.61 -6.99 14.13
C ILE A 74 -7.07 -5.94 15.07
N ALA A 75 -6.84 -6.32 16.34
CA ALA A 75 -6.27 -5.43 17.34
C ALA A 75 -4.78 -5.17 17.13
N GLU A 76 -4.04 -6.13 16.58
CA GLU A 76 -2.59 -6.03 16.39
C GLU A 76 -2.21 -6.57 15.00
N PRO A 77 -2.28 -5.73 13.96
CA PRO A 77 -1.93 -6.17 12.62
C PRO A 77 -0.42 -6.41 12.51
N LYS A 78 -0.02 -7.58 12.01
CA LYS A 78 1.39 -7.96 11.82
C LYS A 78 1.73 -8.28 10.36
N ARG A 79 0.73 -8.66 9.56
CA ARG A 79 0.91 -9.11 8.18
C ARG A 79 -0.03 -8.35 7.27
N ALA A 80 0.44 -8.00 6.08
CA ALA A 80 -0.35 -7.37 5.03
C ALA A 80 -0.13 -8.00 3.66
N ARG A 81 -1.14 -7.88 2.81
CA ARG A 81 -1.11 -8.24 1.40
C ARG A 81 -1.81 -7.14 0.59
N TYR A 82 -1.30 -6.92 -0.62
CA TYR A 82 -1.94 -6.05 -1.61
C TYR A 82 -2.09 -6.79 -2.94
N ASN A 83 -3.27 -6.68 -3.57
CA ASN A 83 -3.60 -7.33 -4.85
C ASN A 83 -3.44 -8.86 -4.85
N TRP A 84 -3.68 -9.49 -3.70
CA TRP A 84 -3.62 -10.93 -3.51
C TRP A 84 -5.03 -11.55 -3.52
N ALA A 85 -5.77 -11.36 -4.61
CA ALA A 85 -7.07 -11.98 -4.83
C ALA A 85 -7.18 -12.47 -6.28
N ASN A 86 -8.04 -13.45 -6.55
CA ASN A 86 -8.24 -14.00 -7.91
C ASN A 86 -8.72 -12.93 -8.92
N ASN A 87 -9.34 -11.85 -8.43
CA ASN A 87 -9.65 -10.65 -9.21
C ASN A 87 -9.25 -9.41 -8.39
N PRO A 88 -8.00 -8.92 -8.51
CA PRO A 88 -7.52 -7.84 -7.66
C PRO A 88 -8.24 -6.52 -7.98
N ILE A 89 -8.89 -5.93 -6.97
CA ILE A 89 -9.60 -4.64 -7.07
C ILE A 89 -8.67 -3.46 -6.73
N GLY A 90 -7.36 -3.72 -6.55
CA GLY A 90 -6.43 -2.69 -6.10
C GLY A 90 -6.40 -1.52 -7.05
N ASN A 91 -6.49 -0.35 -6.45
CA ASN A 91 -6.65 0.91 -7.15
C ASN A 91 -5.62 1.95 -6.71
N LEU A 92 -4.51 1.51 -6.11
CA LEU A 92 -3.41 2.39 -5.71
C LEU A 92 -2.47 2.63 -6.89
N PHE A 93 -2.19 3.90 -7.15
CA PHE A 93 -1.29 4.37 -8.20
C PHE A 93 -0.38 5.47 -7.63
N ASN A 94 0.69 5.80 -8.34
CA ASN A 94 1.38 7.07 -8.14
C ASN A 94 0.74 8.20 -8.96
N GLN A 95 1.15 9.44 -8.71
CA GLN A 95 0.70 10.60 -9.50
C GLN A 95 1.09 10.51 -11.00
N ALA A 96 2.14 9.77 -11.33
CA ALA A 96 2.50 9.46 -12.72
C ALA A 96 1.54 8.46 -13.40
N GLY A 97 0.56 7.92 -12.65
CA GLY A 97 -0.50 7.06 -13.17
C GLY A 97 -0.13 5.59 -13.31
N LEU A 98 0.98 5.16 -12.71
CA LEU A 98 1.47 3.78 -12.71
C LEU A 98 0.93 3.01 -11.50
N PRO A 99 0.46 1.76 -11.67
CA PRO A 99 -0.16 0.97 -10.61
C PRO A 99 0.86 0.48 -9.58
N ALA A 100 0.45 0.41 -8.32
CA ALA A 100 1.26 -0.18 -7.26
C ALA A 100 1.49 -1.67 -7.52
N ALA A 101 2.72 -2.14 -7.24
CA ALA A 101 3.07 -3.54 -7.36
C ALA A 101 2.39 -4.37 -6.25
N PRO A 102 1.94 -5.62 -6.53
CA PRO A 102 1.46 -6.52 -5.49
C PRO A 102 2.59 -6.83 -4.51
N PHE A 103 2.25 -6.97 -3.23
CA PHE A 103 3.21 -7.34 -2.18
C PHE A 103 2.56 -8.20 -1.11
N ARG A 104 3.42 -8.80 -0.29
CA ARG A 104 3.05 -9.46 0.95
C ARG A 104 4.12 -9.25 2.01
N THR A 105 3.75 -9.31 3.28
CA THR A 105 4.70 -9.23 4.41
C THR A 105 4.68 -10.49 5.28
N ASP A 106 4.02 -11.56 4.83
CA ASP A 106 3.88 -12.83 5.57
C ASP A 106 4.91 -13.90 5.21
N ARG A 107 5.92 -13.58 4.39
CA ARG A 107 7.10 -14.44 4.19
C ARG A 107 8.37 -13.61 4.22
N GLU A 108 9.41 -14.16 4.82
CA GLU A 108 10.81 -13.75 4.61
C GLU A 108 11.21 -13.86 3.14
#